data_AF-A0A1J3JHT7-F1
#
_entry.id   AF-A0A1J3JHT7-F1
#
_cell.length_a   1.000
_cell.length_b   1.000
_cell.length_c   1.000
_cell.angle_alpha   90.00
_cell.angle_beta   90.00
_cell.angle_gamma   90.00
#
_symmetry.space_group_name_H-M   'P 1'
#
loop_
_entity.id
_entity.type
_entity.pdbx_description
1 polymer ?
#
loop_
_entity_poly.entity_id
_entity_poly.type
_entity_poly.pdbx_seq_one_letter_code
_entity_poly.pdbx_strand_id
1 'polypeptide(L)'
;RFDVCFLLHVHSIEGLPSNLDGTKLVVQWKRKDEVMSTQPSKVLQGTAEFEETLTHRCLVYGSKHGPHRSAKYEVKLFLVYASPVDAPWLV
;
A
#
# COMPACT_ATOMS: atom_id res chain seq x y z
N ARG A 1 -9.63 3.02 21.52
CA ARG A 1 -9.35 3.63 20.21
C ARG A 1 -8.05 4.39 20.34
N PHE A 2 -7.14 4.16 19.42
CA PHE A 2 -5.81 4.76 19.39
C PHE A 2 -5.66 5.48 18.06
N ASP A 3 -5.09 6.68 18.09
CA ASP A 3 -4.62 7.36 16.90
C ASP A 3 -3.28 6.73 16.50
N VAL A 4 -3.20 6.20 15.29
CA VAL A 4 -2.01 5.49 14.80
C VAL A 4 -1.68 6.00 13.41
N CYS A 5 -0.40 6.26 13.20
CA CYS A 5 0.17 6.60 11.91
C CYS A 5 0.99 5.43 11.38
N PHE A 6 0.58 4.89 10.23
CA PHE A 6 1.35 3.88 9.51
C PHE A 6 2.13 4.54 8.38
N LEU A 7 3.35 4.05 8.14
CA LEU A 7 4.18 4.45 7.01
C LEU A 7 4.43 3.22 6.13
N LEU A 8 4.28 3.38 4.81
CA LEU A 8 4.64 2.38 3.83
C LEU A 8 5.70 2.99 2.91
N HIS A 9 6.93 2.53 3.06
CA HIS A 9 8.01 2.88 2.15
C HIS A 9 8.07 1.85 1.02
N VAL A 10 7.97 2.34 -0.21
CA VAL A 10 8.04 1.53 -1.43
C VAL A 10 9.38 1.81 -2.08
N HIS A 11 10.26 0.81 -2.11
CA HIS A 11 11.57 0.89 -2.74
C HIS A 11 11.42 0.72 -4.26
N SER A 12 11.25 -0.53 -4.70
CA SER A 12 11.21 -0.95 -6.09
C SER A 12 10.24 -2.12 -6.28
N ILE A 13 9.88 -2.39 -7.54
CA ILE A 13 9.34 -3.68 -7.98
C ILE A 13 10.35 -4.26 -8.97
N GLU A 14 10.87 -5.44 -8.67
CA GLU A 14 11.95 -6.09 -9.43
C GLU A 14 11.50 -7.40 -10.06
N GLY A 15 12.25 -7.88 -11.06
CA GLY A 15 11.98 -9.15 -11.72
C GLY A 15 10.72 -9.11 -12.59
N LEU A 16 10.31 -7.92 -13.04
CA LEU A 16 9.17 -7.77 -13.94
C LEU A 16 9.52 -8.34 -15.32
N PRO A 17 8.55 -9.02 -15.97
CA PRO A 17 8.68 -9.44 -17.36
C PRO A 17 9.09 -8.29 -18.30
N SER A 18 9.98 -8.57 -19.24
CA SER A 18 10.50 -7.57 -20.19
C SER A 18 9.44 -6.94 -21.08
N ASN A 19 8.30 -7.60 -21.30
CA ASN A 19 7.17 -7.04 -22.04
C ASN A 19 6.45 -5.91 -21.29
N LEU A 20 6.76 -5.68 -20.01
CA LEU A 20 6.26 -4.56 -19.23
C LEU A 20 7.17 -3.33 -19.30
N ASP A 21 8.37 -3.44 -19.90
CA ASP A 21 9.28 -2.31 -20.04
C ASP A 21 8.57 -1.13 -20.72
N GLY A 22 8.74 0.06 -20.13
CA GLY A 22 8.07 1.26 -20.58
C GLY A 22 6.70 1.53 -19.96
N THR A 23 6.06 0.53 -19.37
CA THR A 23 4.79 0.69 -18.64
C THR A 23 5.00 1.52 -17.39
N LYS A 24 4.03 2.38 -17.04
CA LYS A 24 4.02 3.07 -15.76
C LYS A 24 3.19 2.29 -14.74
N LEU A 25 3.78 1.98 -13.60
CA LEU A 25 3.14 1.32 -12.48
C LEU A 25 2.96 2.29 -11.32
N VAL A 26 1.94 2.05 -10.53
CA VAL A 26 1.75 2.64 -9.20
C VAL A 26 1.62 1.52 -8.18
N VAL A 27 2.06 1.77 -6.94
CA VAL A 27 1.75 0.90 -5.80
C VAL A 27 0.61 1.53 -5.04
N GLN A 28 -0.49 0.78 -4.94
CA GLN A 28 -1.70 1.19 -4.23
C GLN A 28 -1.74 0.55 -2.85
N TRP A 29 -2.07 1.36 -1.85
CA TRP A 29 -2.25 0.97 -0.47
C TRP A 29 -3.68 1.29 -0.02
N LYS A 30 -4.47 0.24 0.14
CA LYS A 30 -5.91 0.33 0.43
C LYS A 30 -6.23 -0.13 1.85
N ARG A 31 -7.09 0.64 2.53
CA ARG A 31 -7.74 0.25 3.79
C ARG A 31 -9.18 0.76 3.78
N LYS A 32 -10.16 -0.16 3.84
CA LYS A 32 -11.58 0.19 3.68
C LYS A 32 -11.82 0.96 2.36
N ASP A 33 -12.37 2.17 2.46
CA ASP A 33 -12.72 3.05 1.34
C ASP A 33 -11.60 4.04 0.99
N GLU A 34 -10.50 4.04 1.76
CA GLU A 34 -9.33 4.88 1.49
C GLU A 34 -8.32 4.10 0.65
N VAL A 35 -7.90 4.72 -0.45
CA VAL A 35 -6.83 4.23 -1.32
C VAL A 35 -5.82 5.34 -1.47
N MET A 36 -4.57 5.04 -1.18
CA MET A 36 -3.43 5.91 -1.49
C MET A 36 -2.59 5.22 -2.56
N SER A 37 -1.84 6.00 -3.34
CA SER A 37 -0.92 5.46 -4.33
C SER A 37 0.39 6.24 -4.32
N THR A 38 1.46 5.57 -4.70
CA THR A 38 2.69 6.25 -5.09
C THR A 38 2.46 7.11 -6.34
N GLN A 39 3.43 7.96 -6.65
CA GLN A 39 3.59 8.48 -7.99
C GLN A 39 3.85 7.34 -8.98
N PRO A 40 3.44 7.50 -10.25
CA PRO A 40 3.79 6.58 -11.31
C PRO A 40 5.30 6.42 -11.47
N SER A 41 5.78 5.18 -11.45
CA SER A 41 7.14 4.83 -11.83
C SER A 41 7.14 4.02 -13.12
N LYS A 42 8.11 4.29 -14.00
CA LYS A 42 8.26 3.60 -15.28
C LYS A 42 9.11 2.35 -15.09
N VAL A 43 8.67 1.24 -15.66
CA VAL A 43 9.46 0.01 -15.71
C VAL A 43 10.63 0.19 -16.68
N LEU A 44 11.84 -0.06 -16.22
CA LEU A 44 13.09 -0.03 -16.98
C LEU A 44 13.89 -1.29 -16.65
N GLN A 45 14.13 -2.13 -17.66
CA GLN A 45 14.91 -3.37 -17.53
C GLN A 45 14.35 -4.31 -16.45
N GLY A 46 13.02 -4.44 -16.39
CA GLY A 46 12.35 -5.29 -15.41
C GLY A 46 12.27 -4.71 -13.99
N THR A 47 12.62 -3.44 -13.78
CA THR A 47 12.53 -2.76 -12.48
C THR A 47 11.72 -1.47 -12.56
N ALA A 48 10.88 -1.20 -11.57
CA ALA A 48 10.22 0.10 -11.35
C ALA A 48 10.63 0.67 -9.99
N GLU A 49 11.32 1.81 -10.00
CA GLU A 49 11.86 2.49 -8.80
C GLU A 49 10.90 3.56 -8.29
N PHE A 50 10.55 3.53 -7.01
CA PHE A 50 9.61 4.48 -6.40
C PHE A 50 10.29 5.36 -5.36
N GLU A 51 11.03 4.74 -4.43
CA GLU A 51 11.68 5.41 -3.28
C GLU A 51 10.76 6.44 -2.58
N GLU A 52 9.49 6.05 -2.41
CA GLU A 52 8.43 6.91 -1.89
C GLU A 52 7.91 6.38 -0.55
N THR A 53 7.51 7.28 0.35
CA THR A 53 6.86 6.90 1.61
C THR A 53 5.43 7.42 1.66
N LEU A 54 4.47 6.51 1.69
CA LEU A 54 3.06 6.82 1.89
C LEU A 54 2.73 6.85 3.39
N THR A 55 1.83 7.75 3.80
CA THR A 55 1.44 7.93 5.21
C THR A 55 -0.07 7.74 5.39
N HIS A 56 -0.48 6.78 6.22
CA HIS A 56 -1.88 6.52 6.53
C HIS A 56 -2.17 6.73 8.02
N ARG A 57 -2.92 7.78 8.36
CA ARG A 57 -3.39 8.05 9.72
C ARG A 57 -4.77 7.45 9.91
N CYS A 58 -4.91 6.58 10.90
CA CYS A 58 -6.18 5.93 11.15
C CYS A 58 -6.39 5.56 12.61
N LEU A 59 -7.61 5.09 12.85
CA LEU A 59 -8.06 4.75 14.18
C LEU A 59 -7.99 3.24 14.33
N VAL A 60 -7.18 2.85 15.29
CA VAL A 60 -7.08 1.48 15.71
C VAL A 60 -8.03 1.27 16.88
N TYR A 61 -8.93 0.29 16.73
CA TYR A 61 -9.84 -0.09 17.78
C TYR A 61 -9.22 -1.21 18.61
N GLY A 62 -9.56 -1.22 19.88
CA GLY A 62 -9.26 -2.34 20.72
C GLY A 62 -10.26 -2.45 21.86
N SER A 63 -10.55 -3.68 22.24
CA SER A 63 -11.52 -3.96 23.30
C SER A 63 -10.87 -3.77 24.67
N LYS A 64 -11.51 -3.02 25.58
CA LYS A 64 -11.09 -2.89 26.99
C LYS A 64 -11.55 -4.08 27.87
N HIS A 65 -11.60 -5.27 27.30
CA HIS A 65 -12.12 -6.48 27.95
C HIS A 65 -11.03 -7.54 28.22
N GLY A 66 -9.77 -7.21 27.99
CA GLY A 66 -8.66 -8.12 28.32
C GLY A 66 -8.31 -8.09 29.81
N PRO A 67 -7.61 -9.12 30.33
CA PRO A 67 -7.04 -9.12 31.68
C PRO A 67 -6.26 -7.82 31.94
N HIS A 68 -6.36 -7.28 33.15
CA HIS A 68 -5.64 -6.07 33.58
C HIS A 68 -5.89 -4.80 32.72
N ARG A 69 -7.08 -4.64 32.12
CA ARG A 69 -7.40 -3.52 31.22
C ARG A 69 -6.56 -3.49 29.93
N SER A 70 -5.99 -4.63 29.53
CA SER A 70 -5.29 -4.74 28.25
C SER A 70 -6.24 -4.45 27.09
N ALA A 71 -5.71 -3.79 26.05
CA ALA A 71 -6.42 -3.52 24.82
C ALA A 71 -6.07 -4.61 23.80
N LYS A 72 -7.06 -5.36 23.32
CA LYS A 72 -6.87 -6.30 22.21
C LYS A 72 -7.03 -5.54 20.89
N TYR A 73 -5.99 -5.50 20.05
CA TYR A 73 -6.07 -4.90 18.72
C TYR A 73 -7.13 -5.61 17.87
N GLU A 74 -8.06 -4.84 17.31
CA GLU A 74 -8.96 -5.31 16.26
C GLU A 74 -8.24 -5.21 14.92
N VAL A 75 -7.81 -6.37 14.40
CA VAL A 75 -7.08 -6.44 13.12
C VAL A 75 -7.94 -5.89 12.00
N LYS A 76 -7.41 -4.90 11.29
CA LYS A 76 -7.90 -4.46 9.98
C LYS A 76 -6.75 -4.56 9.01
N LEU A 77 -6.94 -5.38 7.97
CA LEU A 77 -5.92 -5.64 6.97
C LEU A 77 -5.76 -4.43 6.05
N PHE A 78 -4.52 -4.23 5.62
CA PHE A 78 -4.20 -3.38 4.50
C PHE A 78 -4.03 -4.26 3.26
N LEU A 79 -4.45 -3.75 2.11
CA LEU A 79 -4.14 -4.36 0.82
C LEU A 79 -3.08 -3.51 0.13
N VAL A 80 -1.97 -4.12 -0.27
CA VAL A 80 -0.89 -3.49 -1.03
C VAL A 80 -0.76 -4.24 -2.36
N TYR A 81 -0.80 -3.52 -3.47
CA TYR A 81 -0.73 -4.11 -4.79
C TYR A 81 -0.18 -3.10 -5.82
N ALA A 82 0.44 -3.61 -6.87
CA ALA A 82 0.87 -2.81 -8.01
C ALA A 82 -0.20 -2.82 -9.11
N SER A 83 -0.37 -1.70 -9.81
CA SER A 83 -1.26 -1.60 -10.97
C SER A 83 -0.67 -0.69 -12.05
N PRO A 84 -0.97 -0.92 -13.34
CA PRO A 84 -0.59 -0.01 -14.41
C PRO A 84 -1.42 1.27 -14.36
N VAL A 85 -0.82 2.42 -14.69
CA VAL A 85 -1.52 3.71 -14.75
C VAL A 85 -2.53 3.77 -15.90
N ASP A 86 -2.14 3.22 -17.05
CA ASP A 86 -2.89 3.34 -18.31
C ASP A 86 -3.69 2.07 -18.66
N ALA A 87 -3.86 1.15 -17.71
CA ALA A 87 -4.77 0.03 -17.87
C ALA A 87 -5.99 0.33 -17.01
N PRO A 88 -7.07 0.92 -17.57
CA PRO A 88 -8.24 1.24 -16.77
C PRO A 88 -8.67 -0.01 -16.02
N TRP A 89 -8.89 -1.08 -16.77
CA TRP A 89 -9.37 -2.35 -16.33
C TRP A 89 -9.52 -3.05 -17.69
N LEU A 90 -8.89 -4.20 -17.89
CA LEU A 90 -9.31 -5.07 -19.00
C LEU A 90 -10.79 -5.35 -18.73
N VAL A 91 -11.65 -4.69 -19.51
CA VAL A 91 -13.10 -4.92 -19.56
C VAL A 91 -13.35 -6.25 -20.28
#